data_AF-A0A974P2P8-F1
#
_entry.id   AF-A0A974P2P8-F1
#
_cell.length_a   1.000
_cell.length_b   1.000
_cell.length_c   1.000
_cell.angle_alpha   90.00
_cell.angle_beta   90.00
_cell.angle_gamma   90.00
#
_symmetry.space_group_name_H-M   'P 1'
#
loop_
_entity.id
_entity.type
_entity.pdbx_description
1 polymer ?
#
loop_
_entity_poly.entity_id
_entity_poly.type
_entity_poly.pdbx_seq_one_letter_code
_entity_poly.pdbx_strand_id
1 'polypeptide(L)'
;MRATAGPPVPVYVDDRSDRLITSAVYGQASYRLARGWTLAAAPGCSRQTCAPVPPSRPLTGATRAFTRKAQFKGWSPQLTLQHDFQSGAMLYLLASEGGRPGGFNSGGISAPAPSRKTFQPDRLRNFEVGTKLRLFDRRLSVQSAVFYDLWNNIQTDQYLPSGLPYTANVGDGRNIGLEIEATWRPTTTLTVQANALLNSSKVTKVNPIFATRVQDRLPGVPDASVAPWPPMSDPCGITCP
;
A
#
# COMPACT_ATOMS: atom_id res chain seq x y z
N MET A 1 -29.17 -24.16 25.25
CA MET A 1 -29.67 -22.79 25.49
C MET A 1 -28.87 -21.84 24.62
N ARG A 2 -29.49 -21.21 23.60
CA ARG A 2 -28.85 -20.11 22.85
C ARG A 2 -29.14 -18.82 23.61
N ALA A 3 -28.11 -18.18 24.15
CA ALA A 3 -28.26 -16.85 24.72
C ALA A 3 -28.62 -15.87 23.59
N THR A 4 -29.82 -15.31 23.63
CA THR A 4 -30.20 -14.18 22.79
C THR A 4 -29.45 -12.95 23.30
N ALA A 5 -28.42 -12.53 22.57
CA ALA A 5 -27.77 -11.25 22.85
C ALA A 5 -28.81 -10.13 22.69
N GLY A 6 -28.96 -9.29 23.72
CA GLY A 6 -29.78 -8.09 23.64
C GLY A 6 -29.28 -7.13 22.55
N PRO A 7 -30.03 -6.06 22.24
CA PRO A 7 -29.60 -5.08 21.26
C PRO A 7 -28.24 -4.50 21.66
N PRO A 8 -27.31 -4.28 20.70
CA PRO A 8 -25.99 -3.76 21.00
C PRO A 8 -26.11 -2.38 21.66
N VAL A 9 -25.55 -2.25 22.86
CA VAL A 9 -25.46 -0.97 23.58
C VAL A 9 -24.19 -0.26 23.11
N PRO A 10 -24.27 0.98 22.58
CA PRO A 10 -23.09 1.70 22.14
C PRO A 10 -22.16 1.98 23.33
N VAL A 11 -20.94 1.47 23.26
CA VAL A 11 -19.90 1.64 24.30
C VAL A 11 -19.12 2.96 24.12
N TYR A 12 -19.08 3.47 22.89
CA TYR A 12 -18.37 4.69 22.51
C TYR A 12 -19.02 5.31 21.27
N VAL A 13 -19.23 6.62 21.30
CA VAL A 13 -19.61 7.43 20.14
C VAL A 13 -18.59 8.56 20.07
N ASP A 14 -18.02 8.78 18.87
CA ASP A 14 -17.15 9.92 18.59
C ASP A 14 -17.85 10.78 17.54
N ASP A 15 -18.32 11.96 17.94
CA ASP A 15 -18.71 13.00 16.98
C ASP A 15 -17.47 13.86 16.73
N ARG A 16 -16.71 13.52 15.68
CA ARG A 16 -15.43 14.17 15.37
C ARG A 16 -15.46 14.70 13.94
N SER A 17 -15.18 15.99 13.80
CA SER A 17 -14.92 16.61 12.51
C SER A 17 -13.44 16.97 12.43
N ASP A 18 -12.74 16.54 11.39
CA ASP A 18 -11.35 16.90 11.15
C ASP A 18 -11.23 17.71 9.87
N ARG A 19 -10.43 18.78 9.91
CA ARG A 19 -10.03 19.51 8.71
C ARG A 19 -8.65 19.06 8.27
N LEU A 20 -8.61 18.37 7.14
CA LEU A 20 -7.37 18.01 6.44
C LEU A 20 -7.13 18.98 5.29
N ILE A 21 -5.98 19.64 5.31
CA ILE A 21 -5.52 20.51 4.22
C ILE A 21 -4.23 19.92 3.67
N THR A 22 -4.26 19.50 2.41
CA THR A 22 -3.11 18.94 1.71
C THR A 22 -2.70 19.86 0.57
N SER A 23 -1.43 20.22 0.53
CA SER A 23 -0.82 20.98 -0.56
C SER A 23 0.30 20.14 -1.14
N ALA A 24 0.38 20.05 -2.47
CA ALA A 24 1.42 19.28 -3.15
C ALA A 24 1.93 20.03 -4.37
N VAL A 25 3.21 19.82 -4.69
CA VAL A 25 3.88 20.29 -5.90
C VAL A 25 4.56 19.08 -6.51
N TYR A 26 4.32 18.86 -7.80
CA TYR A 26 4.88 17.74 -8.54
C TYR A 26 5.13 18.15 -9.99
N GLY A 27 5.99 17.41 -10.66
CA GLY A 27 6.25 17.56 -12.08
C GLY A 27 6.87 16.31 -12.66
N GLN A 28 6.90 16.22 -13.97
CA GLN A 28 7.57 15.15 -14.68
C GLN A 28 8.31 15.73 -15.89
N ALA A 29 9.54 15.28 -16.08
CA ALA A 29 10.33 15.56 -17.26
C ALA A 29 10.84 14.25 -17.83
N SER A 30 10.83 14.13 -19.16
CA SER A 30 11.44 13.01 -19.87
C SER A 30 12.30 13.51 -21.02
N TYR A 31 13.39 12.79 -21.26
CA TYR A 31 14.35 13.10 -22.30
C TYR A 31 14.68 11.83 -23.08
N ARG A 32 14.45 11.88 -24.40
CA ARG A 32 14.86 10.83 -25.32
C ARG A 32 16.34 11.00 -25.63
N LEU A 33 17.14 10.08 -25.14
CA LEU A 33 18.56 9.95 -25.42
C LEU A 33 18.75 9.28 -26.79
N ALA A 34 19.99 9.24 -27.27
CA ALA A 34 20.32 8.50 -28.48
C ALA A 34 20.09 6.98 -28.30
N ARG A 35 19.89 6.28 -29.42
CA ARG A 35 19.81 4.80 -29.49
C ARG A 35 18.66 4.20 -28.67
N GLY A 36 17.48 4.83 -28.68
CA GLY A 36 16.26 4.26 -28.07
C GLY A 36 16.19 4.35 -26.55
N TRP A 37 17.13 5.05 -25.89
CA TRP A 37 17.07 5.28 -24.45
C TRP A 37 16.17 6.47 -24.12
N THR A 38 15.39 6.37 -23.06
CA THR A 38 14.61 7.46 -22.49
C THR A 38 14.86 7.54 -20.99
N LEU A 39 15.25 8.72 -20.50
CA LEU A 39 15.35 9.02 -19.08
C LEU A 39 14.14 9.86 -18.67
N ALA A 40 13.48 9.49 -17.57
CA ALA A 40 12.39 10.28 -17.01
C ALA A 40 12.59 10.47 -15.51
N ALA A 41 12.27 11.67 -15.02
CA ALA A 41 12.29 12.01 -13.61
C ALA A 41 10.99 12.70 -13.23
N ALA A 42 10.40 12.30 -12.11
CA ALA A 42 9.20 12.92 -11.56
C ALA A 42 9.38 13.17 -10.05
N PRO A 43 9.84 14.35 -9.62
CA PRO A 43 9.88 14.73 -8.22
C PRO A 43 8.50 15.23 -7.74
N GLY A 44 8.18 14.94 -6.48
CA GLY A 44 6.98 15.43 -5.83
C GLY A 44 7.20 15.72 -4.34
N CYS A 45 6.64 16.82 -3.86
CA CYS A 45 6.61 17.18 -2.43
C CYS A 45 5.16 17.38 -2.00
N SER A 46 4.82 16.96 -0.79
CA SER A 46 3.52 17.26 -0.18
C SER A 46 3.65 17.78 1.24
N ARG A 47 2.67 18.56 1.66
CA ARG A 47 2.47 18.99 3.04
C ARG A 47 1.01 18.78 3.41
N GLN A 48 0.78 17.99 4.44
CA GLN A 48 -0.54 17.78 5.02
C GLN A 48 -0.60 18.43 6.39
N THR A 49 -1.58 19.29 6.59
CA THR A 49 -1.95 19.84 7.90
C THR A 49 -3.27 19.22 8.32
N CYS A 50 -3.29 18.62 9.51
CA CYS A 50 -4.50 18.08 10.09
C CYS A 50 -4.83 18.87 11.37
N ALA A 51 -6.05 19.36 11.48
CA ALA A 51 -6.56 20.07 12.64
C ALA A 51 -7.98 19.57 12.96
N PRO A 52 -8.25 19.05 14.17
CA PRO A 52 -9.58 18.67 14.58
C PRO A 52 -10.44 19.92 14.78
N VAL A 53 -11.69 19.83 14.34
CA VAL A 53 -12.77 20.76 14.60
C VAL A 53 -13.50 20.23 15.85
N PRO A 54 -13.50 20.96 16.98
CA PRO A 54 -14.18 20.53 18.20
C PRO A 54 -15.71 20.39 18.00
N PRO A 55 -16.42 19.54 18.79
CA PRO A 55 -15.97 18.73 19.94
C PRO A 55 -16.19 17.19 19.82
N SER A 56 -15.25 16.36 20.33
CA SER A 56 -15.45 14.90 20.54
C SER A 56 -16.24 14.60 21.82
N ARG A 57 -17.33 13.81 21.73
CA ARG A 57 -18.28 13.52 22.84
C ARG A 57 -18.43 12.01 23.16
N PRO A 58 -17.61 11.42 24.04
CA PRO A 58 -17.87 10.08 24.56
C PRO A 58 -19.11 10.03 25.49
N LEU A 59 -19.89 8.94 25.39
CA LEU A 59 -21.25 8.72 25.92
C LEU A 59 -21.47 8.91 27.44
N THR A 60 -20.44 9.12 28.26
CA THR A 60 -20.60 9.35 29.71
C THR A 60 -20.74 10.85 30.07
N GLY A 61 -21.12 11.70 29.10
CA GLY A 61 -21.29 13.14 29.32
C GLY A 61 -19.99 13.93 29.50
N ALA A 62 -18.84 13.26 29.50
CA ALA A 62 -17.53 13.90 29.55
C ALA A 62 -17.12 14.37 28.15
N THR A 63 -17.33 15.65 27.83
CA THR A 63 -16.71 16.23 26.64
C THR A 63 -15.21 16.32 26.87
N ARG A 64 -14.41 15.66 26.05
CA ARG A 64 -12.95 15.83 26.07
C ARG A 64 -12.55 16.72 24.91
N ALA A 65 -11.92 17.85 25.20
CA ALA A 65 -11.34 18.69 24.17
C ALA A 65 -10.21 17.90 23.48
N PHE A 66 -10.36 17.64 22.18
CA PHE A 66 -9.33 17.06 21.35
C PHE A 66 -8.89 18.11 20.33
N THR A 67 -7.93 18.95 20.72
CA THR A 67 -7.32 19.95 19.85
C THR A 67 -5.88 19.55 19.56
N ARG A 68 -5.60 19.06 18.36
CA ARG A 68 -4.26 18.67 17.90
C ARG A 68 -4.00 19.11 16.47
N LYS A 69 -3.18 20.14 16.29
CA LYS A 69 -2.66 20.46 14.96
C LYS A 69 -1.40 19.65 14.71
N ALA A 70 -1.37 18.89 13.62
CA ALA A 70 -0.18 18.17 13.18
C ALA A 70 0.14 18.53 11.73
N GLN A 71 1.43 18.52 11.40
CA GLN A 71 1.89 18.76 10.05
C GLN A 71 2.84 17.64 9.63
N PHE A 72 2.59 17.09 8.45
CA PHE A 72 3.37 16.01 7.87
C PHE A 72 3.87 16.45 6.50
N LYS A 73 5.12 16.13 6.20
CA LYS A 73 5.74 16.39 4.89
C LYS A 73 5.95 15.06 4.18
N GLY A 74 5.67 15.03 2.89
CA GLY A 74 5.94 13.90 2.00
C GLY A 74 6.96 14.27 0.93
N TRP A 75 7.74 13.27 0.53
CA TRP A 75 8.67 13.32 -0.60
C TRP A 75 8.39 12.11 -1.48
N SER A 76 8.24 12.34 -2.78
CA SER A 76 7.82 11.33 -3.76
C SER A 76 8.63 11.44 -5.05
N PRO A 77 9.93 11.12 -5.02
CA PRO A 77 10.77 11.06 -6.19
C PRO A 77 10.48 9.80 -7.00
N GLN A 78 10.58 9.92 -8.32
CA GLN A 78 10.60 8.80 -9.24
C GLN A 78 11.64 9.05 -10.33
N LEU A 79 12.44 8.03 -10.64
CA LEU A 79 13.41 8.02 -11.72
C LEU A 79 13.20 6.75 -12.55
N THR A 80 13.15 6.90 -13.88
CA THR A 80 12.97 5.79 -14.81
C THR A 80 13.98 5.90 -15.93
N LEU A 81 14.68 4.80 -16.22
CA LEU A 81 15.51 4.65 -17.40
C LEU A 81 14.92 3.53 -18.26
N GLN A 82 14.56 3.83 -19.50
CA GLN A 82 13.93 2.91 -20.44
C GLN A 82 14.80 2.77 -21.69
N HIS A 83 14.83 1.58 -22.28
CA HIS A 83 15.39 1.31 -23.60
C HIS A 83 14.37 0.62 -24.49
N ASP A 84 14.08 1.21 -25.65
CA ASP A 84 13.24 0.65 -26.69
C ASP A 84 14.10 0.01 -27.79
N PHE A 85 13.93 -1.30 -27.98
CA PHE A 85 14.61 -2.05 -29.02
C PHE A 85 13.86 -1.97 -30.36
N GLN A 86 14.59 -2.06 -31.47
CA GLN A 86 14.00 -2.07 -32.82
C GLN A 86 13.01 -3.23 -33.05
N SER A 87 13.17 -4.34 -32.32
CA SER A 87 12.26 -5.48 -32.33
C SER A 87 10.87 -5.16 -31.74
N GLY A 88 10.70 -4.00 -31.11
CA GLY A 88 9.49 -3.64 -30.35
C GLY A 88 9.48 -4.17 -28.92
N ALA A 89 10.60 -4.74 -28.45
CA ALA A 89 10.85 -5.03 -27.05
C ALA A 89 11.24 -3.75 -26.28
N MET A 90 11.03 -3.75 -24.98
CA MET A 90 11.39 -2.65 -24.09
C MET A 90 11.95 -3.21 -22.77
N LEU A 91 12.97 -2.54 -22.24
CA LEU A 91 13.55 -2.78 -20.91
C LEU A 91 13.47 -1.47 -20.12
N TYR A 92 13.15 -1.55 -18.83
CA TYR A 92 13.19 -0.39 -17.95
C TYR A 92 13.79 -0.71 -16.58
N LEU A 93 14.32 0.35 -15.97
CA LEU A 93 14.74 0.44 -14.59
C LEU A 93 13.93 1.57 -13.94
N LEU A 94 13.40 1.33 -12.75
CA LEU A 94 12.60 2.28 -11.99
C LEU A 94 13.11 2.33 -10.55
N ALA A 95 13.26 3.54 -10.03
CA ALA A 95 13.43 3.78 -8.60
C ALA A 95 12.40 4.83 -8.17
N SER A 96 11.59 4.52 -7.17
CA SER A 96 10.56 5.45 -6.68
C SER A 96 10.42 5.41 -5.17
N GLU A 97 9.96 6.51 -4.58
CA GLU A 97 9.54 6.57 -3.18
C GLU A 97 8.15 7.19 -3.09
N GLY A 98 7.34 6.66 -2.19
CA GLY A 98 6.04 7.19 -1.81
C GLY A 98 5.78 6.95 -0.33
N GLY A 99 4.71 7.51 0.21
CA GLY A 99 4.41 7.31 1.62
C GLY A 99 3.07 7.88 2.04
N ARG A 100 2.53 7.36 3.14
CA ARG A 100 1.34 7.89 3.77
C ARG A 100 1.74 8.88 4.84
N PRO A 101 1.07 10.04 4.95
CA PRO A 101 1.32 10.98 6.03
C PRO A 101 1.01 10.33 7.38
N GLY A 102 1.59 10.89 8.44
CA GLY A 102 1.26 10.49 9.79
C GLY A 102 -0.08 11.05 10.24
N GLY A 103 -0.40 10.85 11.52
CA GLY A 103 -1.66 11.32 12.08
C GLY A 103 -1.70 11.23 13.60
N PHE A 104 -2.91 11.33 14.13
CA PHE A 104 -3.18 11.30 15.56
C PHE A 104 -4.33 10.36 15.89
N ASN A 105 -4.19 9.68 17.03
CA ASN A 105 -5.23 8.84 17.59
C ASN A 105 -6.06 9.66 18.57
N SER A 106 -7.39 9.54 18.50
CA SER A 106 -8.26 10.10 19.53
C SER A 106 -8.14 9.30 20.83
N GLY A 107 -7.84 8.00 20.79
CA GLY A 107 -7.79 7.12 21.96
C GLY A 107 -9.18 6.74 22.51
N GLY A 108 -10.24 7.19 21.85
CA GLY A 108 -11.58 6.73 22.15
C GLY A 108 -12.14 7.30 23.46
N ILE A 109 -12.54 6.39 24.35
CA ILE A 109 -13.09 6.68 25.68
C ILE A 109 -12.09 7.41 26.59
N SER A 110 -10.78 7.17 26.42
CA SER A 110 -9.73 7.74 27.28
C SER A 110 -8.60 8.35 26.47
N ALA A 111 -7.81 9.23 27.08
CA ALA A 111 -6.67 9.79 26.40
C ALA A 111 -5.64 8.70 26.08
N PRO A 112 -5.15 8.59 24.84
CA PRO A 112 -4.14 7.60 24.52
C PRO A 112 -2.85 7.98 25.26
N ALA A 113 -2.12 6.95 25.70
CA ALA A 113 -0.79 7.11 26.28
C ALA A 113 0.10 7.96 25.34
N PRO A 114 1.07 8.74 25.85
CA PRO A 114 1.91 9.62 25.03
C PRO A 114 2.49 8.96 23.77
N SER A 115 2.94 7.71 23.88
CA SER A 115 3.49 6.91 22.77
C SER A 115 2.49 6.54 21.68
N ARG A 116 1.18 6.67 21.93
CA ARG A 116 0.09 6.32 21.00
C ARG A 116 -0.73 7.54 20.58
N LYS A 117 -0.35 8.76 20.99
CA LYS A 117 -1.07 9.99 20.63
C LYS A 117 -0.97 10.31 19.13
N THR A 118 0.16 9.97 18.53
CA THR A 118 0.47 10.24 17.12
C THR A 118 1.18 9.04 16.50
N PHE A 119 1.03 8.88 15.20
CA PHE A 119 1.81 7.96 14.38
C PHE A 119 2.57 8.74 13.31
N GLN A 120 3.74 8.25 12.97
CA GLN A 120 4.63 8.85 11.99
C GLN A 120 4.23 8.48 10.56
N PRO A 121 4.59 9.30 9.56
CA PRO A 121 4.50 8.91 8.15
C PRO A 121 5.21 7.59 7.90
N ASP A 122 4.63 6.74 7.06
CA ASP A 122 5.34 5.59 6.51
C ASP A 122 5.87 5.89 5.12
N ARG A 123 6.84 5.10 4.66
CA ARG A 123 7.50 5.30 3.37
C ARG A 123 7.79 3.98 2.71
N LEU A 124 7.49 3.88 1.43
CA LEU A 124 7.79 2.74 0.59
C LEU A 124 8.75 3.20 -0.51
N ARG A 125 9.94 2.57 -0.57
CA ARG A 125 10.90 2.73 -1.65
C ARG A 125 10.86 1.49 -2.53
N ASN A 126 10.60 1.65 -3.82
CA ASN A 126 10.59 0.58 -4.82
C ASN A 126 11.80 0.71 -5.75
N PHE A 127 12.46 -0.41 -6.01
CA PHE A 127 13.43 -0.57 -7.08
C PHE A 127 12.96 -1.71 -7.98
N GLU A 128 12.82 -1.43 -9.27
CA GLU A 128 12.18 -2.35 -10.20
C GLU A 128 12.95 -2.41 -11.52
N VAL A 129 13.08 -3.62 -12.05
CA VAL A 129 13.62 -3.91 -13.37
C VAL A 129 12.59 -4.72 -14.13
N GLY A 130 12.13 -4.21 -15.26
CA GLY A 130 11.09 -4.87 -16.02
C GLY A 130 11.30 -4.85 -17.52
N THR A 131 10.61 -5.76 -18.19
CA THR A 131 10.69 -5.95 -19.62
C THR A 131 9.30 -6.06 -20.22
N LYS A 132 9.17 -5.62 -21.47
CA LYS A 132 8.00 -5.84 -22.30
C LYS A 132 8.45 -6.40 -23.63
N LEU A 133 8.03 -7.63 -23.91
CA LEU A 133 8.40 -8.37 -25.12
C LEU A 133 7.18 -8.54 -26.02
N ARG A 134 7.39 -8.42 -27.33
CA ARG A 134 6.41 -8.76 -28.37
C ARG A 134 7.06 -9.76 -29.31
N LEU A 135 6.54 -10.98 -29.35
CA LEU A 135 7.10 -12.12 -30.06
C LEU A 135 6.08 -12.67 -31.07
N PHE A 136 6.55 -13.47 -32.03
CA PHE A 136 5.72 -14.15 -33.04
C PHE A 136 4.76 -13.20 -33.78
N ASP A 137 5.29 -12.17 -34.43
CA ASP A 137 4.49 -11.14 -35.13
C ASP A 137 3.43 -10.49 -34.23
N ARG A 138 3.81 -10.19 -32.98
CA ARG A 138 2.97 -9.58 -31.93
C ARG A 138 1.82 -10.49 -31.45
N ARG A 139 1.84 -11.78 -31.78
CA ARG A 139 0.88 -12.76 -31.25
C ARG A 139 1.13 -13.09 -29.79
N LEU A 140 2.37 -12.97 -29.30
CA LEU A 140 2.68 -13.14 -27.89
C LEU A 140 3.21 -11.82 -27.32
N SER A 141 2.58 -11.33 -26.26
CA SER A 141 3.07 -10.20 -25.47
C SER A 141 3.37 -10.69 -24.07
N VAL A 142 4.59 -10.47 -23.58
CA VAL A 142 5.00 -10.82 -22.22
C VAL A 142 5.48 -9.55 -21.53
N GLN A 143 5.00 -9.32 -20.32
CA GLN A 143 5.48 -8.27 -19.42
C GLN A 143 6.02 -8.98 -18.20
N SER A 144 7.20 -8.59 -17.75
CA SER A 144 7.76 -9.14 -16.52
C SER A 144 8.51 -8.07 -15.75
N ALA A 145 8.48 -8.15 -14.42
CA ALA A 145 9.19 -7.22 -13.56
C ALA A 145 9.71 -7.95 -12.32
N VAL A 146 10.96 -7.65 -11.94
CA VAL A 146 11.49 -7.97 -10.63
C VAL A 146 11.48 -6.68 -9.81
N PHE A 147 10.89 -6.73 -8.63
CA PHE A 147 10.76 -5.57 -7.75
C PHE A 147 11.40 -5.84 -6.38
N TYR A 148 11.86 -4.77 -5.75
CA TYR A 148 12.42 -4.76 -4.40
C TYR A 148 11.90 -3.55 -3.63
N ASP A 149 10.98 -3.82 -2.71
CA ASP A 149 10.35 -2.83 -1.86
C ASP A 149 10.98 -2.78 -0.47
N LEU A 150 11.20 -1.56 0.01
CA LEU A 150 11.58 -1.25 1.38
C LEU A 150 10.50 -0.39 2.02
N TRP A 151 9.79 -0.92 3.00
CA TRP A 151 8.72 -0.24 3.70
C TRP A 151 9.16 0.14 5.11
N ASN A 152 9.29 1.43 5.38
CA ASN A 152 9.70 1.96 6.68
C ASN A 152 8.50 2.54 7.46
N ASN A 153 8.50 2.32 8.78
CA ASN A 153 7.49 2.78 9.73
C ASN A 153 6.05 2.34 9.36
N ILE A 154 5.86 1.09 8.94
CA ILE A 154 4.56 0.54 8.49
C ILE A 154 3.44 0.93 9.44
N GLN A 155 2.44 1.68 8.95
CA GLN A 155 1.24 2.03 9.72
C GLN A 155 0.20 0.91 9.60
N THR A 156 -0.34 0.47 10.73
CA THR A 156 -1.44 -0.50 10.81
C THR A 156 -2.38 -0.14 11.96
N ASP A 157 -3.64 -0.55 11.82
CA ASP A 157 -4.63 -0.40 12.87
C ASP A 157 -4.47 -1.51 13.91
N GLN A 158 -4.56 -1.11 15.17
CA GLN A 158 -4.38 -1.94 16.35
C GLN A 158 -5.53 -1.68 17.31
N TYR A 159 -5.77 -2.60 18.24
CA TYR A 159 -6.82 -2.47 19.22
C TYR A 159 -6.26 -2.22 20.63
N LEU A 160 -6.84 -1.25 21.33
CA LEU A 160 -6.63 -1.07 22.76
C LEU A 160 -7.26 -2.24 23.54
N PRO A 161 -6.90 -2.46 24.82
CA PRO A 161 -7.59 -3.44 25.66
C PRO A 161 -9.10 -3.20 25.77
N SER A 162 -9.56 -1.96 25.56
CA SER A 162 -10.98 -1.60 25.47
C SER A 162 -11.66 -2.01 24.17
N GLY A 163 -10.93 -2.59 23.20
CA GLY A 163 -11.43 -2.93 21.87
C GLY A 163 -11.48 -1.77 20.87
N LEU A 164 -11.11 -0.54 21.28
CA LEU A 164 -11.13 0.61 20.39
C LEU A 164 -9.90 0.64 19.46
N PRO A 165 -10.09 0.96 18.17
CA PRO A 165 -9.00 1.00 17.20
C PRO A 165 -8.11 2.23 17.40
N TYR A 166 -6.83 2.07 17.07
CA TYR A 166 -5.85 3.14 16.96
C TYR A 166 -4.77 2.75 15.94
N THR A 167 -4.22 3.71 15.22
CA THR A 167 -3.16 3.47 14.23
C THR A 167 -1.78 3.56 14.90
N ALA A 168 -0.87 2.67 14.55
CA ALA A 168 0.50 2.65 15.07
C ALA A 168 1.52 2.26 13.99
N ASN A 169 2.77 2.74 14.15
CA ASN A 169 3.91 2.27 13.37
C ASN A 169 4.47 0.99 14.00
N VAL A 170 4.32 -0.15 13.33
CA VAL A 170 4.64 -1.47 13.90
C VAL A 170 6.04 -1.97 13.56
N GLY A 171 6.75 -1.30 12.66
CA GLY A 171 8.09 -1.70 12.27
C GLY A 171 8.41 -1.35 10.82
N ASP A 172 9.42 -2.03 10.30
CA ASP A 172 9.85 -1.97 8.91
C ASP A 172 9.71 -3.34 8.26
N GLY A 173 9.49 -3.35 6.96
CA GLY A 173 9.39 -4.56 6.16
C GLY A 173 10.09 -4.41 4.82
N ARG A 174 10.30 -5.54 4.16
CA ARG A 174 10.74 -5.61 2.78
C ARG A 174 9.89 -6.58 2.00
N ASN A 175 9.76 -6.33 0.71
CA ASN A 175 9.11 -7.24 -0.23
C ASN A 175 9.99 -7.40 -1.46
N ILE A 176 10.20 -8.63 -1.91
CA ILE A 176 10.92 -8.90 -3.16
C ILE A 176 10.12 -9.90 -3.97
N GLY A 177 9.92 -9.62 -5.25
CA GLY A 177 9.14 -10.51 -6.08
C GLY A 177 9.42 -10.39 -7.56
N LEU A 178 8.77 -11.29 -8.29
CA LEU A 178 8.75 -11.40 -9.73
C LEU A 178 7.29 -11.45 -10.17
N GLU A 179 6.90 -10.54 -11.04
CA GLU A 179 5.62 -10.52 -11.71
C GLU A 179 5.79 -10.86 -13.18
N ILE A 180 4.87 -11.65 -13.72
CA ILE A 180 4.80 -12.01 -15.13
C ILE A 180 3.35 -11.93 -15.58
N GLU A 181 3.11 -11.18 -16.65
CA GLU A 181 1.86 -11.15 -17.40
C GLU A 181 2.12 -11.57 -18.84
N ALA A 182 1.32 -12.49 -19.36
CA ALA A 182 1.42 -12.97 -20.73
C ALA A 182 0.06 -12.95 -21.42
N THR A 183 0.03 -12.43 -22.64
CA THR A 183 -1.12 -12.54 -23.55
C THR A 183 -0.67 -13.21 -24.85
N TRP A 184 -1.32 -14.32 -25.19
CA TRP A 184 -1.02 -15.10 -26.39
C TRP A 184 -2.24 -15.22 -27.31
N ARG A 185 -2.04 -14.95 -28.59
CA ARG A 185 -3.04 -15.02 -29.66
C ARG A 185 -2.60 -16.02 -30.73
N PRO A 186 -2.70 -17.33 -30.47
CA PRO A 186 -2.27 -18.35 -31.43
C PRO A 186 -3.02 -18.28 -32.76
N THR A 187 -4.31 -17.94 -32.72
CA THR A 187 -5.20 -17.76 -33.88
C THR A 187 -5.84 -16.37 -33.85
N THR A 188 -6.62 -16.04 -34.88
CA THR A 188 -7.39 -14.77 -34.94
C THR A 188 -8.58 -14.73 -33.98
N THR A 189 -8.99 -15.89 -33.44
CA THR A 189 -10.19 -16.03 -32.60
C THR A 189 -9.89 -16.43 -31.16
N LEU A 190 -8.71 -17.00 -30.88
CA LEU A 190 -8.30 -17.43 -29.55
C LEU A 190 -7.32 -16.44 -28.93
N THR A 191 -7.65 -15.94 -27.74
CA THR A 191 -6.73 -15.20 -26.87
C THR A 191 -6.64 -15.90 -25.52
N VAL A 192 -5.42 -16.20 -25.10
CA VAL A 192 -5.09 -16.78 -23.79
C VAL A 192 -4.34 -15.72 -22.99
N GLN A 193 -4.70 -15.55 -21.72
CA GLN A 193 -3.96 -14.67 -20.82
C GLN A 193 -3.53 -15.45 -19.58
N ALA A 194 -2.39 -15.10 -19.02
CA ALA A 194 -1.89 -15.69 -17.79
C ALA A 194 -1.11 -14.65 -16.99
N ASN A 195 -1.33 -14.63 -15.69
CA ASN A 195 -0.61 -13.79 -14.74
C ASN A 195 -0.01 -14.67 -13.66
N ALA A 196 1.20 -14.34 -13.22
CA ALA A 196 1.88 -15.00 -12.13
C ALA A 196 2.65 -13.98 -11.27
N LEU A 197 2.60 -14.16 -9.97
CA LEU A 197 3.39 -13.42 -8.98
C LEU A 197 4.13 -14.45 -8.13
N LEU A 198 5.43 -14.26 -7.97
CA LEU A 198 6.25 -14.93 -6.95
C LEU A 198 6.78 -13.87 -6.02
N ASN A 199 6.68 -14.07 -4.72
CA ASN A 199 6.97 -13.01 -3.77
C ASN A 199 7.54 -13.53 -2.44
N SER A 200 8.36 -12.71 -1.81
CA SER A 200 8.94 -12.97 -0.50
C SER A 200 8.92 -11.69 0.33
N SER A 201 7.95 -11.63 1.24
CA SER A 201 7.87 -10.54 2.21
C SER A 201 8.58 -10.91 3.50
N LYS A 202 9.24 -9.94 4.14
CA LYS A 202 9.84 -10.11 5.46
C LYS A 202 9.67 -8.86 6.31
N VAL A 203 9.42 -9.04 7.59
CA VAL A 203 9.58 -7.97 8.57
C VAL A 203 11.06 -7.83 8.90
N THR A 204 11.61 -6.62 8.79
CA THR A 204 13.05 -6.37 8.96
C THR A 204 13.38 -5.71 10.30
N LYS A 205 12.44 -4.94 10.85
CA LYS A 205 12.55 -4.33 12.17
C LYS A 205 11.18 -4.35 12.83
N VAL A 206 11.11 -4.79 14.07
CA VAL A 206 9.86 -4.81 14.83
C VAL A 206 9.86 -3.70 15.87
N ASN A 207 8.74 -3.00 16.01
CA ASN A 207 8.53 -2.12 17.15
C ASN A 207 8.34 -3.00 18.41
N PRO A 208 9.16 -2.83 19.48
CA PRO A 208 9.15 -3.69 20.66
C PRO A 208 7.77 -3.85 21.32
N ILE A 209 6.89 -2.84 21.21
CA ILE A 209 5.52 -2.90 21.74
C ILE A 209 4.70 -4.01 21.08
N PHE A 210 5.05 -4.38 19.84
CA PHE A 210 4.33 -5.35 19.02
C PHE A 210 5.14 -6.63 18.77
N ALA A 211 6.32 -6.80 19.38
CA ALA A 211 7.25 -7.90 19.12
C ALA A 211 6.62 -9.30 19.27
N THR A 212 5.64 -9.46 20.16
CA THR A 212 4.95 -10.74 20.39
C THR A 212 3.86 -11.07 19.37
N ARG A 213 3.49 -10.13 18.51
CA ARG A 213 2.38 -10.26 17.53
C ARG A 213 2.84 -10.24 16.09
N VAL A 214 4.09 -9.89 15.85
CA VAL A 214 4.65 -9.74 14.52
C VAL A 214 5.29 -11.05 14.10
N GLN A 215 4.82 -11.57 12.96
CA GLN A 215 5.37 -12.75 12.30
C GLN A 215 6.53 -12.34 11.40
N ASP A 216 7.33 -13.32 10.95
CA ASP A 216 8.47 -13.06 10.07
C ASP A 216 8.09 -12.46 8.71
N ARG A 217 6.82 -12.60 8.30
CA ARG A 217 6.28 -12.18 6.99
C ARG A 217 5.26 -11.06 7.13
N LEU A 218 5.10 -10.27 6.06
CA LEU A 218 4.01 -9.29 5.99
C LEU A 218 2.67 -10.05 5.82
N PRO A 219 1.65 -9.72 6.63
CA PRO A 219 0.36 -10.41 6.59
C PRO A 219 -0.39 -10.13 5.28
N GLY A 220 -1.12 -11.14 4.78
CA GLY A 220 -1.96 -11.01 3.58
C GLY A 220 -1.20 -10.98 2.26
N VAL A 221 0.11 -11.27 2.29
CA VAL A 221 0.97 -11.29 1.10
C VAL A 221 1.28 -12.75 0.74
N PRO A 222 0.72 -13.30 -0.35
CA PRO A 222 1.01 -14.66 -0.77
C PRO A 222 2.45 -14.81 -1.29
N ASP A 223 3.02 -16.00 -1.13
CA ASP A 223 4.33 -16.34 -1.71
C ASP A 223 4.25 -16.57 -3.22
N ALA A 224 3.10 -17.04 -3.69
CA ALA A 224 2.82 -17.23 -5.11
C ALA A 224 1.33 -17.02 -5.39
N SER A 225 1.02 -16.44 -6.54
CA SER A 225 -0.34 -16.44 -7.10
C SER A 225 -0.29 -16.60 -8.61
N VAL A 226 -1.30 -17.27 -9.16
CA VAL A 226 -1.44 -17.48 -10.60
C VAL A 226 -2.90 -17.27 -11.01
N ALA A 227 -3.12 -16.63 -12.16
CA ALA A 227 -4.46 -16.35 -12.68
C ALA A 227 -4.50 -16.49 -14.22
N PRO A 228 -5.04 -17.60 -14.75
CA PRO A 228 -5.27 -17.78 -16.19
C PRO A 228 -6.62 -17.17 -16.65
N TRP A 229 -6.70 -16.76 -17.92
CA TRP A 229 -7.95 -16.39 -18.60
C TRP A 229 -8.18 -17.25 -19.88
N PRO A 230 -9.39 -17.80 -20.10
CA PRO A 230 -10.57 -17.72 -19.22
C PRO A 230 -10.28 -18.34 -17.85
N PRO A 231 -10.93 -17.85 -16.78
CA PRO A 231 -10.70 -18.38 -15.44
C PRO A 231 -10.89 -19.89 -15.50
N MET A 232 -10.02 -20.64 -14.81
CA MET A 232 -10.27 -22.07 -14.63
C MET A 232 -11.69 -22.21 -14.10
N SER A 233 -12.56 -22.89 -14.85
CA SER A 233 -13.86 -23.27 -14.34
C SER A 233 -13.61 -24.08 -13.08
N ASP A 234 -14.05 -23.59 -11.92
CA ASP A 234 -13.99 -24.34 -10.68
C ASP A 234 -14.59 -25.74 -10.96
N PRO A 235 -13.82 -26.84 -10.76
CA PRO A 235 -14.40 -28.18 -10.83
C PRO A 235 -15.40 -28.41 -9.68
N CYS A 236 -15.41 -27.53 -8.68
CA CYS A 236 -16.36 -27.54 -7.58
C CYS A 236 -17.17 -26.26 -7.62
N GLY A 237 -18.39 -26.31 -8.17
CA GLY A 237 -19.37 -25.23 -8.14
C GLY A 237 -19.83 -24.87 -6.72
N ILE A 238 -18.90 -24.42 -5.89
CA ILE A 238 -19.17 -23.88 -4.55
C ILE A 238 -19.21 -22.37 -4.71
N THR A 239 -20.42 -21.87 -4.94
CA THR A 239 -20.80 -20.52 -4.50
C THR A 239 -20.36 -20.36 -3.04
N CYS A 240 -19.37 -19.50 -2.79
CA CYS A 240 -19.08 -19.08 -1.41
C CYS A 240 -20.30 -18.34 -0.84
N PRO A 241 -20.74 -18.68 0.39
CA PRO A 241 -21.88 -18.03 1.06
C PRO A 241 -21.60 -16.57 1.44
#